data_AF-A0A645FYR9-F1
#
_entry.id   AF-A0A645FYR9-F1
#
_cell.length_a   1.000
_cell.length_b   1.000
_cell.length_c   1.000
_cell.angle_alpha   90.00
_cell.angle_beta   90.00
_cell.angle_gamma   90.00
#
_symmetry.space_group_name_H-M   'P 1'
#
loop_
_entity.id
_entity.type
_entity.pdbx_description
1 polymer ?
#
loop_
_entity_poly.entity_id
_entity_poly.type
_entity_poly.pdbx_seq_one_letter_code
_entity_poly.pdbx_strand_id
1 'polypeptide(L)' 'MKMFKIASLSIAVLEKEGMCATLLSGADIIVKSIEDGINLLLNPNALIATLRG' A
#
# COMPACT_ATOMS: atom_id res chain seq x y z
N MET A 1 -2.71 12.32 -2.25
CA MET A 1 -2.62 12.35 -0.77
C MET A 1 -3.94 12.49 -0.03
N LYS A 2 -4.93 13.31 -0.45
CA LYS A 2 -6.16 13.50 0.36
C LYS A 2 -6.84 12.18 0.77
N MET A 3 -6.96 11.22 -0.15
CA MET A 3 -7.52 9.89 0.13
C MET A 3 -6.65 9.09 1.12
N PHE A 4 -5.33 9.09 0.95
CA PHE A 4 -4.39 8.35 1.82
C PHE A 4 -4.37 8.94 3.23
N LYS A 5 -4.52 10.26 3.37
CA LYS A 5 -4.56 10.94 4.67
C LYS A 5 -5.84 10.70 5.48
N ILE A 6 -6.93 10.28 4.83
CA ILE A 6 -8.21 10.01 5.51
C ILE A 6 -8.48 8.51 5.69
N ALA A 7 -7.74 7.65 4.98
CA ALA A 7 -7.89 6.21 5.10
C ALA A 7 -7.16 5.71 6.36
N SER A 8 -7.76 4.76 7.08
CA SER A 8 -7.08 4.10 8.20
C SER A 8 -5.93 3.18 7.77
N LEU A 9 -5.92 2.79 6.49
CA LEU A 9 -4.87 2.01 5.86
C LEU A 9 -4.76 2.44 4.40
N SER A 10 -3.56 2.79 3.97
CA SER A 10 -3.25 3.26 2.63
C SER A 10 -2.20 2.37 1.97
N ILE A 11 -2.55 1.82 0.81
CA ILE A 11 -1.69 0.90 0.06
C ILE A 11 -1.44 1.51 -1.31
N ALA A 12 -0.17 1.80 -1.62
CA ALA A 12 0.24 2.21 -2.95
C ALA A 12 0.66 1.00 -3.79
N VAL A 13 0.23 0.96 -5.05
CA VAL A 13 0.59 -0.10 -6.00
C VAL A 13 1.62 0.43 -6.99
N LEU A 14 2.79 -0.20 -7.03
CA LEU A 14 3.88 0.06 -7.97
C LEU A 14 3.83 -0.96 -9.11
N GLU A 15 2.97 -0.71 -10.08
CA GLU A 15 2.89 -1.49 -11.33
C GLU A 15 3.97 -1.07 -12.34
N LYS A 16 4.00 -1.73 -13.50
CA LYS A 16 4.97 -1.45 -14.58
C LYS A 16 4.92 -0.02 -15.12
N GLU A 17 3.75 0.61 -15.13
CA GLU A 17 3.56 2.01 -15.52
C GLU A 17 4.13 2.99 -14.48
N GLY A 18 4.61 2.48 -13.34
CA GLY A 18 5.08 3.25 -12.22
C GLY A 18 3.95 3.70 -11.30
N MET A 19 4.30 4.61 -10.40
CA MET A 19 3.36 5.23 -9.46
C MET A 19 3.71 6.70 -9.29
N CYS A 20 2.75 7.51 -8.84
CA CYS A 20 3.06 8.88 -8.49
C CYS A 20 4.00 8.91 -7.27
N ALA A 21 5.20 9.47 -7.47
CA ALA A 21 6.30 9.43 -6.49
C ALA A 21 5.90 10.04 -5.13
N THR A 22 4.99 11.01 -5.11
CA THR A 22 4.48 11.60 -3.86
C THR A 22 3.73 10.62 -2.95
N LEU A 23 3.29 9.45 -3.46
CA LEU A 23 2.69 8.41 -2.63
C LEU A 23 3.73 7.55 -1.92
N LEU A 24 5.00 7.50 -2.36
CA LEU A 24 6.05 6.69 -1.72
C LEU A 24 6.25 7.04 -0.25
N SER A 25 6.13 8.32 0.10
CA SER A 25 6.36 8.83 1.47
C SER A 25 5.08 8.94 2.30
N GLY A 26 3.92 8.70 1.71
CA GLY A 26 2.62 8.91 2.38
C GLY A 26 1.72 7.68 2.40
N ALA A 27 2.23 6.52 1.98
CA ALA A 27 1.54 5.24 2.01
C ALA A 27 2.03 4.40 3.21
N ASP A 28 1.13 3.71 3.89
CA ASP A 28 1.49 2.79 4.98
C ASP A 28 2.19 1.53 4.41
N ILE A 29 1.76 1.10 3.22
CA ILE A 29 2.29 -0.07 2.52
C ILE A 29 2.46 0.23 1.03
N ILE A 30 3.51 -0.36 0.44
CA ILE A 30 3.73 -0.34 -1.01
C ILE A 30 3.83 -1.78 -1.51
N VAL A 31 3.00 -2.11 -2.50
CA VAL A 31 2.96 -3.43 -3.14
C VAL A 31 3.35 -3.33 -4.61
N LYS A 32 3.80 -4.44 -5.21
CA LYS A 32 4.25 -4.47 -6.61
C LYS A 32 3.12 -4.75 -7.59
N SER A 33 2.02 -5.31 -7.11
CA SER A 33 0.83 -5.52 -7.92
C SER A 33 -0.46 -5.43 -7.12
N ILE A 34 -1.57 -5.36 -7.84
CA ILE A 34 -2.91 -5.39 -7.25
C ILE A 34 -3.13 -6.71 -6.50
N GLU A 35 -2.69 -7.82 -7.08
CA GLU A 35 -2.80 -9.16 -6.50
C GLU A 35 -2.05 -9.27 -5.16
N ASP A 36 -0.83 -8.72 -5.08
CA ASP A 36 -0.08 -8.64 -3.82
C ASP A 36 -0.86 -7.87 -2.76
N GLY A 37 -1.47 -6.73 -3.13
CA GLY A 37 -2.31 -5.94 -2.23
C GLY A 37 -3.51 -6.71 -1.70
N ILE A 38 -4.24 -7.41 -2.56
CA ILE A 38 -5.40 -8.21 -2.17
C ILE A 38 -4.97 -9.40 -1.29
N ASN A 39 -3.92 -10.11 -1.67
CA ASN A 39 -3.39 -11.24 -0.89
C ASN A 39 -2.96 -10.79 0.51
N LEU A 40 -2.40 -9.59 0.63
CA LEU A 40 -2.02 -9.02 1.92
C LEU A 40 -3.25 -8.75 2.81
N LEU A 41 -4.35 -8.23 2.24
CA LEU A 41 -5.61 -8.01 2.97
C LEU A 41 -6.25 -9.32 3.44
N LEU A 42 -6.07 -10.41 2.68
CA LEU A 42 -6.57 -11.75 3.03
C LEU A 42 -5.70 -12.44 4.09
N ASN A 43 -4.51 -11.91 4.40
CA ASN A 43 -3.60 -12.47 5.40
C ASN A 43 -3.23 -11.41 6.46
N PRO A 44 -4.03 -11.29 7.54
CA PRO A 44 -3.84 -10.27 8.57
C PRO A 44 -2.44 -10.27 9.22
N ASN A 45 -1.84 -11.45 9.41
CA ASN A 45 -0.51 -11.57 9.99
C ASN A 45 0.57 -10.98 9.06
N ALA A 46 0.46 -11.26 7.75
CA ALA A 46 1.36 -10.68 6.76
C ALA A 46 1.14 -9.17 6.62
N LEU A 47 -0.11 -8.70 6.68
CA LEU A 47 -0.44 -7.27 6.67
C LEU A 47 0.25 -6.52 7.81
N ILE A 48 0.09 -7.02 9.04
CA ILE A 48 0.73 -6.42 10.24
C ILE A 48 2.25 -6.42 10.11
N ALA A 49 2.84 -7.52 9.63
CA ALA A 49 4.28 -7.61 9.43
C ALA A 49 4.81 -6.66 8.34
N THR A 50 3.96 -6.25 7.40
CA THR A 50 4.33 -5.41 6.25
C THR A 50 4.06 -3.92 6.51
N LEU A 51 3.22 -3.59 7.48
CA LEU A 51 2.96 -2.21 7.89
C LEU A 51 4.28 -1.54 8.26
N ARG A 52 4.62 -0.48 7.51
CA ARG A 52 5.73 0.40 7.84
C ARG A 52 5.14 1.53 8.66
N GLY A 53 5.43 1.52 9.96
CA GLY A 53 5.12 2.65 10.86
C GLY A 53 5.99 3.86 10.54
#